data_AF-A0A8T6MKH1-F1
#
_entry.id   AF-A0A8T6MKH1-F1
#
_cell.length_a   1.000
_cell.length_b   1.000
_cell.length_c   1.000
_cell.angle_alpha   90.00
_cell.angle_beta   90.00
_cell.angle_gamma   90.00
#
_symmetry.space_group_name_H-M   'P 1'
#
loop_
_entity.id
_entity.type
_entity.pdbx_description
1 polymer ?
#
loop_
_entity_poly.entity_id
_entity_poly.type
_entity_poly.pdbx_seq_one_letter_code
_entity_poly.pdbx_strand_id
1 'polypeptide(L)'
;MNTEISVNLGNKKEPLPDLYYCPECDLEFNTSQCIQIEELDWENRHYTVHSCPDCGDNAGKYRMSEKRLKKWYKWRKKNLSSVI
;
A
#
# COMPACT_ATOMS: atom_id res chain seq x y z
N MET A 1 15.13 -0.94 16.11
CA MET A 1 14.56 0.42 16.14
C MET A 1 14.37 0.85 14.70
N ASN A 2 13.17 0.65 14.15
CA ASN A 2 12.86 1.04 12.77
C ASN A 2 12.24 2.43 12.85
N THR A 3 13.04 3.44 12.53
CA THR A 3 12.59 4.82 12.45
C THR A 3 11.66 4.94 11.23
N GLU A 4 10.35 4.89 11.46
CA GLU A 4 9.37 5.26 10.45
C GLU A 4 9.53 6.76 10.17
N ILE A 5 10.33 7.08 9.16
CA ILE A 5 10.46 8.44 8.65
C ILE A 5 9.17 8.73 7.88
N SER A 6 8.14 9.17 8.61
CA SER A 6 6.91 9.71 8.04
C SER A 6 7.23 11.06 7.38
N VAL A 7 7.67 11.03 6.13
CA VAL A 7 7.93 12.25 5.36
C VAL A 7 6.60 12.93 5.07
N ASN A 8 6.28 14.02 5.76
CA ASN A 8 5.12 14.86 5.47
C ASN A 8 5.30 15.58 4.12
N LEU A 9 4.76 14.99 3.05
CA LEU A 9 4.93 15.45 1.65
C LEU A 9 3.82 16.39 1.15
N GLY A 10 2.94 16.89 2.01
CA GLY A 10 1.80 17.72 1.64
C GLY A 10 0.81 17.01 0.68
N ASN A 11 0.19 17.75 -0.25
CA ASN A 11 -0.78 17.24 -1.27
C ASN A 11 -0.19 16.24 -2.28
N LYS A 12 1.06 15.80 -2.12
CA LYS A 12 1.75 14.93 -3.07
C LYS A 12 1.49 13.46 -2.72
N LYS A 13 0.45 12.90 -3.33
CA LYS A 13 0.08 11.48 -3.12
C LYS A 13 1.19 10.54 -3.59
N GLU A 14 1.77 9.82 -2.65
CA GLU A 14 2.70 8.72 -2.92
C GLU A 14 1.99 7.58 -3.67
N PRO A 15 2.62 6.95 -4.67
CA PRO A 15 2.05 5.77 -5.30
C PRO A 15 1.94 4.61 -4.31
N LEU A 16 0.72 4.23 -3.95
CA LEU A 16 0.43 3.08 -3.10
C LEU A 16 0.59 1.74 -3.85
N PRO A 17 0.78 0.62 -3.11
CA PRO A 17 0.69 -0.74 -3.64
C PRO A 17 -0.60 -0.97 -4.44
N ASP A 18 -0.51 -1.81 -5.47
CA ASP A 18 -1.64 -2.17 -6.34
C ASP A 18 -1.86 -3.68 -6.48
N LEU A 19 -1.09 -4.46 -5.73
CA LEU A 19 -1.21 -5.91 -5.65
C LEU A 19 -1.35 -6.36 -4.20
N TYR A 20 -2.13 -7.41 -4.00
CA TYR A 20 -2.35 -8.07 -2.72
C TYR A 20 -2.05 -9.56 -2.89
N TYR A 21 -1.10 -10.07 -2.11
CA TYR A 21 -0.75 -11.49 -2.07
C TYR A 21 -1.42 -12.15 -0.87
N CYS A 22 -2.23 -13.18 -1.11
CA CYS A 22 -2.86 -13.99 -0.08
C CYS A 22 -1.99 -15.23 0.20
N PRO A 23 -1.51 -15.43 1.44
CA PRO A 23 -0.70 -16.61 1.79
C PRO A 23 -1.52 -17.91 1.83
N GLU A 24 -2.81 -17.83 2.16
CA GLU A 24 -3.69 -19.01 2.23
C GLU A 24 -4.00 -19.59 0.86
N CYS A 25 -4.25 -18.72 -0.13
CA CYS A 25 -4.51 -19.14 -1.51
C CYS A 25 -3.22 -19.31 -2.33
N ASP A 26 -2.09 -18.77 -1.87
CA ASP A 26 -0.86 -18.59 -2.63
C ASP A 26 -1.07 -17.85 -3.97
N LEU A 27 -1.96 -16.86 -3.96
CA LEU A 27 -2.36 -16.10 -5.15
C LEU A 27 -2.15 -14.61 -4.96
N GLU A 28 -1.97 -13.91 -6.08
CA GLU A 28 -1.82 -12.47 -6.14
C GLU A 28 -2.99 -11.84 -6.92
N PHE A 29 -3.56 -10.78 -6.35
CA PHE A 29 -4.74 -10.09 -6.86
C PHE A 29 -4.44 -8.61 -7.02
N ASN A 30 -5.16 -7.94 -7.94
CA ASN A 30 -5.19 -6.49 -7.89
C ASN A 30 -5.95 -6.04 -6.64
N THR A 31 -5.47 -5.01 -5.95
CA THR A 31 -6.19 -4.48 -4.76
C THR A 31 -7.62 -4.03 -5.09
N SER A 32 -7.91 -3.64 -6.34
CA SER A 32 -9.27 -3.32 -6.79
C SER A 32 -10.21 -4.53 -6.86
N GLN A 33 -9.67 -5.75 -6.86
CA GLN A 33 -10.44 -7.00 -6.87
C GLN A 33 -10.64 -7.56 -5.46
N CYS A 34 -9.84 -7.10 -4.49
CA CYS A 34 -9.92 -7.54 -3.11
C CYS A 34 -11.13 -6.93 -2.39
N ILE A 35 -11.57 -7.62 -1.33
CA ILE A 35 -12.61 -7.12 -0.44
C ILE A 35 -12.01 -5.98 0.39
N GLN A 36 -12.61 -4.81 0.34
CA GLN A 36 -12.17 -3.65 1.12
C GLN A 36 -12.86 -3.64 2.47
N ILE A 37 -12.07 -3.47 3.52
CA ILE A 37 -12.55 -3.35 4.90
C ILE A 37 -12.02 -2.03 5.43
N GLU A 38 -12.91 -1.20 5.97
CA GLU A 38 -12.52 -0.01 6.71
C GLU A 38 -12.22 -0.41 8.15
N GLU A 39 -10.99 -0.18 8.58
CA GLU A 39 -10.58 -0.39 9.96
C GLU A 39 -10.40 0.94 10.68
N LEU A 40 -10.82 0.96 11.95
CA LEU A 40 -10.73 2.11 12.83
C LEU A 40 -9.46 1.99 13.68
N ASP A 41 -8.60 3.00 13.60
CA ASP A 41 -7.56 3.20 14.61
C ASP A 41 -8.06 4.15 15.70
N TRP A 42 -7.64 3.88 16.94
CA TRP A 42 -7.90 4.69 18.13
C TRP A 42 -7.35 6.12 17.99
N GLU A 43 -6.24 6.33 17.26
CA GLU A 43 -5.61 7.65 17.14
C GLU A 43 -5.99 8.42 15.87
N ASN A 44 -6.15 7.77 14.71
CA ASN A 44 -6.38 8.46 13.45
C ASN A 44 -7.21 7.66 12.44
N ARG A 45 -8.41 8.18 12.16
CA ARG A 45 -9.13 8.19 10.87
C ARG A 45 -8.91 6.96 9.96
N HIS A 46 -9.91 6.07 9.96
CA HIS A 46 -10.24 5.08 8.94
C HIS A 46 -9.14 4.77 7.92
N TYR A 47 -8.50 3.61 8.05
CA TYR A 47 -7.64 3.08 7.00
C TYR A 47 -8.33 1.90 6.31
N THR A 48 -8.16 1.82 4.99
CA THR A 48 -8.71 0.71 4.21
C THR A 48 -7.70 -0.42 4.15
N VAL A 49 -8.09 -1.58 4.66
CA VAL A 49 -7.39 -2.85 4.47
C VAL A 49 -8.11 -3.69 3.40
N HIS A 50 -7.42 -4.70 2.89
CA HIS A 50 -7.91 -5.57 1.84
C HIS A 50 -7.85 -7.02 2.32
N SER A 51 -8.88 -7.79 1.95
CA SER A 51 -8.93 -9.23 2.17
C SER A 51 -8.98 -9.97 0.84
N CYS A 52 -8.48 -11.20 0.85
CA CYS A 52 -8.52 -12.10 -0.28
C CYS A 52 -9.97 -12.29 -0.76
N PRO A 53 -10.24 -12.11 -2.07
CA PRO A 53 -11.60 -12.30 -2.61
C PRO A 53 -12.07 -13.76 -2.53
N ASP A 54 -11.15 -14.73 -2.49
CA ASP A 54 -11.48 -16.15 -2.54
C ASP A 54 -11.65 -16.78 -1.15
N CYS A 55 -10.72 -16.54 -0.23
CA CYS A 55 -10.76 -17.13 1.11
C CYS A 55 -11.20 -16.15 2.22
N GLY A 56 -11.29 -14.84 1.93
CA GLY A 56 -11.67 -13.82 2.90
C GLY A 56 -10.60 -13.47 3.93
N ASP A 57 -9.41 -14.08 3.87
CA ASP A 57 -8.31 -13.78 4.78
C ASP A 57 -7.74 -12.37 4.53
N ASN A 58 -7.43 -11.65 5.62
CA ASN A 58 -6.88 -10.30 5.60
C ASN A 58 -5.37 -10.25 5.94
N ALA A 59 -4.74 -11.38 6.27
CA ALA A 59 -3.31 -11.46 6.62
C ALA A 59 -2.33 -11.39 5.43
N GLY A 60 -2.83 -11.02 4.25
CA GLY A 60 -2.03 -10.88 3.03
C GLY A 60 -1.02 -9.73 3.04
N LYS A 61 -0.14 -9.75 2.04
CA LYS A 61 0.95 -8.79 1.88
C LYS A 61 0.73 -7.90 0.67
N TYR A 62 0.93 -6.61 0.83
CA TYR A 62 0.86 -5.66 -0.28
C TYR A 62 2.15 -5.64 -1.10
N ARG A 63 1.98 -5.58 -2.43
CA ARG A 63 3.07 -5.53 -3.40
C ARG A 63 2.82 -4.45 -4.44
N MET A 64 3.89 -4.02 -5.12
CA MET A 64 3.80 -3.09 -6.25
C MET A 64 4.06 -3.84 -7.55
N SER A 65 3.18 -3.68 -8.52
CA SER A 65 3.46 -4.09 -9.89
C SER A 65 4.67 -3.32 -10.44
N GLU A 66 5.37 -3.86 -11.45
CA GLU A 66 6.51 -3.15 -12.05
C GLU A 66 6.14 -1.75 -12.55
N LYS A 67 4.92 -1.59 -13.09
CA LYS A 67 4.38 -0.30 -13.54
C LYS A 67 4.24 0.66 -12.36
N ARG A 68 3.72 0.18 -11.23
CA ARG A 68 3.59 0.98 -10.00
C ARG A 68 4.94 1.34 -9.43
N LEU A 69 5.87 0.39 -9.38
CA LEU A 69 7.23 0.59 -8.90
C LEU A 69 7.98 1.65 -9.74
N LYS A 70 7.87 1.61 -11.08
CA LYS A 70 8.41 2.65 -11.96
C LYS A 70 7.82 4.03 -11.66
N LYS A 71 6.53 4.11 -11.37
CA LYS A 71 5.87 5.37 -10.96
C LYS A 71 6.37 5.86 -9.61
N TRP A 72 6.54 4.95 -8.64
CA TRP A 72 7.10 5.25 -7.33
C TRP A 72 8.51 5.79 -7.43
N TYR A 73 9.40 5.17 -8.21
CA TYR A 73 10.75 5.69 -8.42
C TYR A 73 10.77 7.10 -9.02
N LYS A 74 9.90 7.38 -10.01
CA LYS A 74 9.77 8.74 -10.59
C LYS A 74 9.28 9.75 -9.56
N TRP A 75 8.28 9.38 -8.77
CA TRP A 75 7.76 10.22 -7.70
C TRP A 75 8.82 10.47 -6.63
N ARG A 76 9.56 9.44 -6.20
CA ARG A 76 10.65 9.55 -5.22
C ARG A 76 11.75 10.47 -5.73
N LYS A 77 12.21 10.28 -6.97
CA LYS A 77 13.20 11.17 -7.60
C LYS A 77 12.74 12.62 -7.70
N LYS A 78 11.44 12.90 -7.79
CA LYS A 78 10.91 14.26 -7.90
C LYS A 78 10.72 14.95 -6.54
N ASN A 79 10.43 14.17 -5.49
CA ASN A 79 9.93 14.71 -4.22
C ASN A 79 10.89 14.52 -3.05
N LEU A 80 11.81 13.56 -3.14
CA LEU A 80 12.81 13.27 -2.11
C LEU A 80 14.24 13.65 -2.55
N SER A 81 14.42 14.13 -3.79
CA SER A 81 15.73 14.65 -4.27
C SER A 81 16.04 16.08 -3.82
N SER A 82 15.07 16.79 -3.27
CA SER A 82 15.21 18.17 -2.74
C SER A 82 15.49 18.19 -1.24
N VAL A 83 15.84 17.03 -0.65
CA VAL A 83 16.21 16.87 0.76
C VAL A 83 17.70 16.51 0.81
N ILE A 84 18.56 17.39 0.28
CA ILE A 84 20.01 17.43 0.50
C ILE A 84 20.42 18.89 0.57
#